data_AF-A0A1I0U2Y2-F1
#
_entry.id   AF-A0A1I0U2Y2-F1
#
_cell.length_a   1.000
_cell.length_b   1.000
_cell.length_c   1.000
_cell.angle_alpha   90.00
_cell.angle_beta   90.00
_cell.angle_gamma   90.00
#
_symmetry.space_group_name_H-M   'P 1'
#
loop_
_entity.id
_entity.type
_entity.pdbx_description
1 polymer ?
#
loop_
_entity_poly.entity_id
_entity_poly.type
_entity_poly.pdbx_seq_one_letter_code
_entity_poly.pdbx_strand_id
1 'polypeptide(L)'
;MTTSTPSTPTSTHELLLTALRATALKDMDPSLLLHAIDIEADARGIDRTDLDHALAVASYAHLEQRRTQRGDQVADPYITHPSRNTLRLLRYGCTDQAVLVATALHDVVEDQPDRVVSLLGGSDAAADALRRHFGDDVADLVAAVTNPQRDPARDKAEQYAEHVTAAIADRRVFLVKLTDFVDNAGSLKYLADDAKRLKLAAKYAPLVPIFARAAHHRGDRLGLPPEGMAAIDDHLRAIADQT
;
A
#
# COMPACT_ATOMS: atom_id res chain seq x y z
N MET A 1 -20.76 -49.40 13.95
CA MET A 1 -21.05 -48.62 12.74
C MET A 1 -20.87 -47.15 13.07
N THR A 2 -19.68 -46.61 12.83
CA THR A 2 -19.38 -45.18 12.98
C THR A 2 -19.74 -44.49 11.69
N THR A 3 -20.89 -43.82 11.67
CA THR A 3 -21.32 -42.95 10.58
C THR A 3 -20.43 -41.70 10.59
N SER A 4 -19.50 -41.60 9.64
CA SER A 4 -18.83 -40.32 9.37
C SER A 4 -19.87 -39.39 8.75
N THR A 5 -20.15 -38.28 9.41
CA THR A 5 -20.85 -37.13 8.81
C THR A 5 -20.10 -36.65 7.57
N PRO A 6 -20.77 -36.43 6.43
CA PRO A 6 -20.14 -35.82 5.27
C PRO A 6 -19.80 -34.36 5.61
N SER A 7 -18.52 -33.98 5.46
CA SER A 7 -18.10 -32.59 5.57
C SER A 7 -18.87 -31.75 4.55
N THR A 8 -19.44 -30.63 4.97
CA THR A 8 -20.07 -29.65 4.09
C THR A 8 -19.12 -29.29 2.94
N PRO A 9 -19.59 -29.28 1.68
CA PRO A 9 -18.74 -28.87 0.57
C PRO A 9 -18.32 -27.41 0.77
N THR A 10 -17.01 -27.17 0.78
CA THR A 10 -16.41 -25.83 0.85
C THR A 10 -16.94 -24.97 -0.30
N SER A 11 -17.42 -23.77 0.01
CA SER A 11 -17.98 -22.87 -1.01
C SER A 11 -16.89 -22.40 -1.99
N THR A 12 -17.27 -22.05 -3.23
CA THR A 12 -16.34 -21.43 -4.20
C THR A 12 -15.65 -20.20 -3.60
N HIS A 13 -16.37 -19.42 -2.79
CA HIS A 13 -15.84 -18.26 -2.10
C HIS A 13 -14.70 -18.63 -1.14
N GLU A 14 -14.88 -19.64 -0.28
CA GLU A 14 -13.84 -20.10 0.65
C GLU A 14 -12.61 -20.68 -0.06
N LEU A 15 -12.83 -21.42 -1.15
CA LEU A 15 -11.74 -21.95 -1.97
C LEU A 15 -10.93 -20.83 -2.64
N LEU A 16 -11.61 -19.82 -3.21
CA LEU A 16 -10.97 -18.65 -3.79
C LEU A 16 -10.19 -17.85 -2.75
N LEU A 17 -10.81 -17.54 -1.60
CA LEU A 17 -10.15 -16.82 -0.51
C LEU A 17 -8.86 -17.53 -0.08
N THR A 18 -8.91 -18.86 0.06
CA THR A 18 -7.74 -19.68 0.41
C THR A 18 -6.65 -19.60 -0.66
N ALA A 19 -7.02 -19.79 -1.93
CA ALA A 19 -6.08 -19.74 -3.05
C ALA A 19 -5.43 -18.36 -3.17
N LEU A 20 -6.22 -17.28 -3.10
CA LEU A 20 -5.74 -15.90 -3.21
C LEU A 20 -4.77 -15.56 -2.07
N ARG A 21 -5.07 -15.96 -0.82
CA ARG A 21 -4.16 -15.77 0.33
C ARG A 21 -2.84 -16.50 0.18
N ALA A 22 -2.84 -17.67 -0.45
CA ALA A 22 -1.63 -18.44 -0.74
C ALA A 22 -0.81 -17.86 -1.91
N THR A 23 -1.42 -17.08 -2.80
CA THR A 23 -0.72 -16.41 -3.90
C THR A 23 0.09 -15.21 -3.41
N ALA A 24 1.37 -15.16 -3.79
CA ALA A 24 2.24 -14.04 -3.46
C ALA A 24 1.85 -12.79 -4.27
N LEU A 25 1.84 -11.63 -3.62
CA LEU A 25 1.40 -10.37 -4.22
C LEU A 25 2.17 -9.98 -5.50
N LYS A 26 3.45 -10.39 -5.61
CA LYS A 26 4.28 -10.13 -6.79
C LYS A 26 3.86 -10.92 -8.04
N ASP A 27 3.09 -11.99 -7.85
CA ASP A 27 2.65 -12.90 -8.91
C ASP A 27 1.20 -12.60 -9.33
N MET A 28 0.60 -11.53 -8.78
CA MET A 28 -0.76 -11.09 -9.11
C MET A 28 -0.72 -9.95 -10.11
N ASP A 29 -1.40 -10.13 -11.23
CA ASP A 29 -1.67 -9.06 -12.19
C ASP A 29 -2.73 -8.07 -11.64
N PRO A 30 -2.96 -6.91 -12.29
CA PRO A 30 -3.95 -5.94 -11.83
C PRO A 30 -5.35 -6.50 -11.62
N SER A 31 -5.80 -7.42 -12.48
CA SER A 31 -7.14 -8.00 -12.40
C SER A 31 -7.28 -8.87 -11.15
N LEU A 32 -6.30 -9.76 -10.95
CA LEU A 32 -6.29 -10.65 -9.79
C LEU A 32 -6.16 -9.87 -8.48
N LEU A 33 -5.41 -8.76 -8.47
CA LEU A 33 -5.31 -7.86 -7.31
C LEU A 33 -6.65 -7.24 -6.94
N LEU A 34 -7.39 -6.70 -7.93
CA LEU A 34 -8.70 -6.10 -7.68
C LEU A 34 -9.70 -7.14 -7.16
N HIS A 35 -9.78 -8.31 -7.79
CA HIS A 35 -10.64 -9.39 -7.31
C HIS A 35 -10.26 -9.87 -5.90
N ALA A 36 -8.97 -9.91 -5.57
CA ALA A 36 -8.52 -10.26 -4.23
C ALA A 36 -8.85 -9.19 -3.19
N ILE A 37 -8.82 -7.91 -3.56
CA ILE A 37 -9.25 -6.80 -2.70
C ILE A 37 -10.74 -6.94 -2.40
N ASP A 38 -11.57 -7.10 -3.43
CA ASP A 38 -13.03 -7.27 -3.28
C ASP A 38 -13.37 -8.41 -2.31
N ILE A 39 -12.80 -9.59 -2.57
CA ILE A 39 -13.06 -10.79 -1.75
C ILE A 39 -12.56 -10.61 -0.30
N GLU A 40 -11.40 -9.99 -0.09
CA GLU A 40 -10.88 -9.75 1.27
C GLU A 40 -11.66 -8.65 2.01
N ALA A 41 -12.16 -7.63 1.31
CA ALA A 41 -12.99 -6.57 1.86
C ALA A 41 -14.37 -7.11 2.27
N ASP A 42 -15.02 -7.88 1.37
CA ASP A 42 -16.30 -8.53 1.63
C ASP A 42 -16.20 -9.49 2.82
N ALA A 43 -15.14 -10.30 2.89
CA ALA A 43 -14.89 -11.22 4.01
C ALA A 43 -14.69 -10.51 5.36
N ARG A 44 -14.42 -9.20 5.37
CA ARG A 44 -14.28 -8.36 6.57
C ARG A 44 -15.49 -7.46 6.82
N GLY A 45 -16.52 -7.50 5.96
CA GLY A 45 -17.70 -6.65 6.07
C GLY A 45 -17.39 -5.16 5.85
N ILE A 46 -16.38 -4.85 5.03
CA ILE A 46 -16.02 -3.47 4.68
C ILE A 46 -16.96 -3.00 3.55
N ASP A 47 -17.54 -1.81 3.69
CA ASP A 47 -18.20 -1.14 2.56
C ASP A 47 -17.14 -0.66 1.58
N ARG A 48 -17.14 -1.26 0.40
CA ARG A 48 -16.12 -1.02 -0.63
C ARG A 48 -16.46 0.11 -1.59
N THR A 49 -17.60 0.79 -1.45
CA THR A 49 -18.03 1.81 -2.43
C THR A 49 -16.94 2.85 -2.70
N ASP A 50 -16.39 3.47 -1.65
CA ASP A 50 -15.32 4.47 -1.82
C ASP A 50 -13.98 3.84 -2.22
N LEU A 51 -13.71 2.60 -1.78
CA LEU A 51 -12.48 1.88 -2.12
C LEU A 51 -12.44 1.54 -3.61
N ASP A 52 -13.56 1.09 -4.17
CA ASP A 52 -13.73 0.77 -5.58
C ASP A 52 -13.57 2.04 -6.43
N HIS A 53 -14.21 3.14 -6.03
CA HIS A 53 -14.04 4.44 -6.68
C HIS A 53 -12.58 4.92 -6.63
N ALA A 54 -11.92 4.78 -5.48
CA ALA A 54 -10.52 5.18 -5.30
C ALA A 54 -9.57 4.36 -6.18
N LEU A 55 -9.75 3.04 -6.25
CA LEU A 55 -8.98 2.17 -7.15
C LEU A 55 -9.23 2.50 -8.62
N ALA A 56 -10.46 2.85 -8.99
CA ALA A 56 -10.78 3.31 -10.34
C ALA A 56 -10.12 4.66 -10.68
N VAL A 57 -10.16 5.63 -9.75
CA VAL A 57 -9.47 6.92 -9.88
C VAL A 57 -7.96 6.71 -10.04
N ALA A 58 -7.34 5.89 -9.20
CA ALA A 58 -5.92 5.56 -9.29
C ALA A 58 -5.58 4.87 -10.62
N SER A 59 -6.42 3.93 -11.07
CA SER A 59 -6.25 3.24 -12.36
C SER A 59 -6.26 4.22 -13.53
N TYR A 60 -7.19 5.18 -13.52
CA TYR A 60 -7.30 6.20 -14.57
C TYR A 60 -6.15 7.21 -14.52
N ALA A 61 -5.83 7.72 -13.32
CA ALA A 61 -4.75 8.67 -13.12
C ALA A 61 -3.41 8.08 -13.58
N HIS A 62 -3.13 6.82 -13.27
CA HIS A 62 -1.86 6.18 -13.60
C HIS A 62 -1.87 5.36 -14.91
N LEU A 63 -2.86 5.56 -15.80
CA LEU A 63 -3.10 4.75 -17.01
C LEU A 63 -1.83 4.49 -17.88
N GLU A 64 -1.05 5.53 -18.10
CA GLU A 64 0.15 5.50 -18.96
C GLU A 64 1.43 5.17 -18.20
N GLN A 65 1.37 5.12 -16.87
CA GLN A 65 2.54 4.86 -16.05
C GLN A 65 2.84 3.37 -15.93
N ARG A 66 4.12 3.06 -15.73
CA ARG A 66 4.63 1.70 -15.53
C ARG A 66 5.59 1.67 -14.35
N ARG A 67 5.66 0.54 -13.65
CA ARG A 67 6.66 0.31 -12.61
C ARG A 67 8.05 0.19 -13.21
N THR A 68 9.08 0.30 -12.37
CA THR A 68 10.45 -0.03 -12.81
C THR A 68 10.51 -1.50 -13.22
N GLN A 69 11.09 -1.76 -14.40
CA GLN A 69 11.29 -3.11 -14.93
C GLN A 69 12.11 -3.98 -13.96
N ARG A 70 11.69 -5.24 -13.79
CA ARG A 70 12.34 -6.23 -12.93
C ARG A 70 12.86 -7.38 -13.78
N GLY A 71 14.17 -7.43 -14.01
CA GLY A 71 14.79 -8.39 -14.93
C GLY A 71 14.28 -8.22 -16.37
N ASP A 72 14.04 -9.35 -17.04
CA ASP A 72 13.63 -9.40 -18.46
C ASP A 72 12.10 -9.33 -18.67
N GLN A 73 11.33 -9.11 -17.59
CA GLN A 73 9.87 -9.05 -17.67
C GLN A 73 9.39 -7.68 -18.17
N VAL A 74 8.22 -7.65 -18.81
CA VAL A 74 7.53 -6.40 -19.13
C VAL A 74 7.19 -5.68 -17.83
N ALA A 75 7.44 -4.36 -17.77
CA ALA A 75 7.11 -3.55 -16.62
C ALA A 75 5.60 -3.53 -16.36
N ASP A 76 5.20 -3.84 -15.12
CA ASP A 76 3.79 -3.82 -14.71
C ASP A 76 3.17 -2.42 -14.86
N PRO A 77 1.86 -2.33 -15.18
CA PRO A 77 1.08 -1.11 -14.98
C PRO A 77 1.27 -0.52 -13.58
N TYR A 78 1.34 0.80 -13.46
CA TYR A 78 1.63 1.42 -12.16
C TYR A 78 0.57 1.11 -11.09
N ILE A 79 -0.70 0.95 -11.49
CA ILE A 79 -1.82 0.56 -10.60
C ILE A 79 -1.52 -0.71 -9.77
N THR A 80 -0.67 -1.61 -10.27
CA THR A 80 -0.21 -2.78 -9.52
C THR A 80 0.44 -2.42 -8.18
N HIS A 81 1.02 -1.22 -8.03
CA HIS A 81 1.59 -0.77 -6.77
C HIS A 81 0.51 -0.36 -5.74
N PRO A 82 -0.35 0.64 -5.99
CA PRO A 82 -1.44 0.98 -5.06
C PRO A 82 -2.35 -0.22 -4.72
N SER A 83 -2.66 -1.09 -5.69
CA SER A 83 -3.47 -2.29 -5.44
C SER A 83 -2.74 -3.31 -4.54
N ARG A 84 -1.44 -3.54 -4.72
CA ARG A 84 -0.65 -4.40 -3.82
C ARG A 84 -0.57 -3.82 -2.40
N ASN A 85 -0.42 -2.51 -2.25
CA ASN A 85 -0.39 -1.86 -0.94
C ASN A 85 -1.74 -2.00 -0.21
N THR A 86 -2.83 -1.77 -0.94
CA THR A 86 -4.21 -1.92 -0.42
C THR A 86 -4.49 -3.35 0.02
N LEU A 87 -4.21 -4.34 -0.85
CA LEU A 87 -4.40 -5.74 -0.52
C LEU A 87 -3.51 -6.20 0.65
N ARG A 88 -2.29 -5.66 0.76
CA ARG A 88 -1.39 -5.92 1.88
C ARG A 88 -1.97 -5.43 3.20
N LEU A 89 -2.55 -4.23 3.25
CA LEU A 89 -3.23 -3.73 4.45
C LEU A 89 -4.43 -4.59 4.85
N LEU A 90 -5.25 -5.00 3.88
CA LEU A 90 -6.35 -5.94 4.13
C LEU A 90 -5.82 -7.26 4.72
N ARG A 91 -4.72 -7.80 4.18
CA ARG A 91 -4.06 -9.01 4.68
C ARG A 91 -3.44 -8.84 6.06
N TYR A 92 -2.99 -7.64 6.42
CA TYR A 92 -2.60 -7.32 7.80
C TYR A 92 -3.80 -7.20 8.75
N GLY A 93 -5.04 -7.19 8.24
CA GLY A 93 -6.26 -7.09 9.04
C GLY A 93 -6.77 -5.67 9.24
N CYS A 94 -6.29 -4.69 8.45
CA CYS A 94 -6.82 -3.33 8.50
C CYS A 94 -8.27 -3.29 8.00
N THR A 95 -9.15 -2.67 8.79
CA THR A 95 -10.56 -2.42 8.45
C THR A 95 -10.92 -0.93 8.40
N ASP A 96 -9.96 -0.04 8.65
CA ASP A 96 -10.17 1.42 8.58
C ASP A 96 -10.31 1.86 7.12
N GLN A 97 -11.54 2.18 6.70
CA GLN A 97 -11.88 2.51 5.31
C GLN A 97 -11.10 3.72 4.80
N ALA A 98 -10.90 4.76 5.62
CA ALA A 98 -10.14 5.94 5.21
C ALA A 98 -8.67 5.60 4.92
N VAL A 99 -8.07 4.69 5.70
CA VAL A 99 -6.70 4.20 5.47
C VAL A 99 -6.61 3.41 4.17
N LEU A 100 -7.57 2.52 3.90
CA LEU A 100 -7.60 1.71 2.68
C LEU A 100 -7.78 2.58 1.43
N VAL A 101 -8.72 3.52 1.46
CA VAL A 101 -8.97 4.49 0.39
C VAL A 101 -7.75 5.38 0.16
N ALA A 102 -7.15 5.93 1.24
CA ALA A 102 -5.93 6.73 1.12
C ALA A 102 -4.75 5.92 0.58
N THR A 103 -4.66 4.63 0.89
CA THR A 103 -3.62 3.73 0.34
C THR A 103 -3.80 3.52 -1.15
N ALA A 104 -5.04 3.35 -1.62
CA ALA A 104 -5.33 3.27 -3.05
C ALA A 104 -4.98 4.57 -3.81
N LEU A 105 -5.06 5.73 -3.13
CA LEU A 105 -4.84 7.05 -3.72
C LEU A 105 -3.47 7.69 -3.42
N HIS A 106 -2.60 7.06 -2.62
CA HIS A 106 -1.48 7.75 -1.98
C HIS A 106 -0.52 8.50 -2.93
N ASP A 107 -0.35 8.02 -4.16
CA ASP A 107 0.54 8.61 -5.16
C ASP A 107 -0.18 9.56 -6.15
N VAL A 108 -1.52 9.60 -6.20
CA VAL A 108 -2.22 10.30 -7.29
C VAL A 108 -2.02 11.82 -7.24
N VAL A 109 -1.87 12.38 -6.04
CA VAL A 109 -1.66 13.82 -5.82
C VAL A 109 -0.23 14.24 -6.15
N GLU A 110 0.76 13.40 -5.84
CA GLU A 110 2.18 13.68 -6.13
C GLU A 110 2.49 13.49 -7.61
N ASP A 111 2.01 12.40 -8.20
CA ASP A 111 2.45 11.97 -9.52
C ASP A 111 1.53 12.42 -10.65
N GLN A 112 0.22 12.52 -10.42
CA GLN A 112 -0.80 12.75 -11.45
C GLN A 112 -1.87 13.80 -11.06
N PRO A 113 -1.50 14.95 -10.45
CA PRO A 113 -2.48 15.92 -9.94
C PRO A 113 -3.44 16.44 -11.02
N ASP A 114 -2.94 16.71 -12.23
CA ASP A 114 -3.76 17.24 -13.33
C ASP A 114 -4.83 16.25 -13.79
N ARG A 115 -4.52 14.94 -13.80
CA ARG A 115 -5.49 13.91 -14.16
C ARG A 115 -6.54 13.73 -13.07
N VAL A 116 -6.17 13.85 -11.80
CA VAL A 116 -7.11 13.82 -10.68
C VAL A 116 -8.08 15.00 -10.78
N VAL A 117 -7.55 16.21 -10.98
CA VAL A 117 -8.36 17.43 -11.17
C VAL A 117 -9.28 17.29 -12.38
N SER A 118 -8.77 16.81 -13.52
CA SER A 118 -9.56 16.66 -14.75
C SER A 118 -10.68 15.63 -14.61
N LEU A 119 -10.44 14.53 -13.88
CA LEU A 119 -11.41 13.46 -13.67
C LEU A 119 -12.49 13.84 -12.66
N LEU A 120 -12.08 14.33 -11.48
CA LEU A 120 -12.97 14.57 -10.36
C LEU A 120 -13.60 15.96 -10.39
N GLY A 121 -12.92 16.95 -10.97
CA GLY A 121 -13.39 18.32 -11.08
C GLY A 121 -13.62 19.05 -9.75
N GLY A 122 -14.16 20.26 -9.85
CA GLY A 122 -14.64 21.07 -8.73
C GLY A 122 -13.58 21.87 -7.95
N SER A 123 -12.29 21.79 -8.29
CA SER A 123 -11.17 22.61 -7.77
C SER A 123 -9.97 22.45 -8.67
N ASP A 124 -9.09 23.45 -8.65
CA ASP A 124 -7.81 23.48 -9.36
C ASP A 124 -6.71 22.70 -8.61
N ALA A 125 -6.98 22.21 -7.39
CA ALA A 125 -6.06 21.41 -6.60
C ALA A 125 -6.55 19.97 -6.41
N ALA A 126 -5.67 18.99 -6.67
CA ALA A 126 -5.98 17.57 -6.56
C ALA A 126 -6.41 17.16 -5.13
N ALA A 127 -5.74 17.69 -4.11
CA ALA A 127 -6.10 17.42 -2.71
C ALA A 127 -7.53 17.88 -2.36
N ASP A 128 -7.94 19.05 -2.87
CA ASP A 128 -9.32 19.55 -2.67
C ASP A 128 -10.34 18.73 -3.45
N ALA A 129 -9.96 18.21 -4.63
CA ALA A 129 -10.78 17.26 -5.37
C ALA A 129 -10.99 15.97 -4.56
N LEU A 130 -9.94 15.41 -3.98
CA LEU A 130 -10.10 14.26 -3.09
C LEU A 130 -10.99 14.57 -1.90
N ARG A 131 -10.84 15.75 -1.27
CA ARG A 131 -11.67 16.16 -0.12
C ARG A 131 -13.16 16.20 -0.44
N ARG A 132 -13.54 16.73 -1.60
CA ARG A 132 -14.96 16.81 -2.01
C ARG A 132 -15.58 15.44 -2.30
N HIS A 133 -14.80 14.49 -2.82
CA HIS A 133 -15.31 13.20 -3.28
C HIS A 133 -15.15 12.08 -2.25
N PHE A 134 -14.13 12.12 -1.41
CA PHE A 134 -13.79 11.08 -0.43
C PHE A 134 -13.78 11.58 1.03
N GLY A 135 -14.01 12.88 1.25
CA GLY A 135 -14.07 13.47 2.58
C GLY A 135 -12.72 13.91 3.16
N ASP A 136 -12.79 14.58 4.32
CA ASP A 136 -11.63 15.19 4.97
C ASP A 136 -10.57 14.18 5.41
N ASP A 137 -10.99 13.09 6.05
CA ASP A 137 -10.09 12.04 6.55
C ASP A 137 -9.19 11.48 5.44
N VAL A 138 -9.75 11.16 4.26
CA VAL A 138 -9.00 10.63 3.13
C VAL A 138 -8.05 11.67 2.57
N ALA A 139 -8.53 12.90 2.34
CA ALA A 139 -7.71 13.97 1.80
C ALA A 139 -6.53 14.33 2.71
N ASP A 140 -6.76 14.37 4.03
CA ASP A 140 -5.73 14.66 5.03
C ASP A 140 -4.69 13.53 5.08
N LEU A 141 -5.12 12.26 5.00
CA LEU A 141 -4.21 11.13 4.93
C LEU A 141 -3.35 11.16 3.67
N VAL A 142 -3.94 11.40 2.49
CA VAL A 142 -3.19 11.49 1.22
C VAL A 142 -2.21 12.66 1.25
N ALA A 143 -2.63 13.82 1.76
CA ALA A 143 -1.75 14.97 1.92
C ALA A 143 -0.59 14.70 2.90
N ALA A 144 -0.83 13.98 4.00
CA ALA A 144 0.20 13.63 4.98
C ALA A 144 1.23 12.62 4.45
N VAL A 145 0.87 11.79 3.48
CA VAL A 145 1.79 10.82 2.86
C VAL A 145 2.54 11.36 1.66
N THR A 146 2.02 12.40 1.00
CA THR A 146 2.67 13.12 -0.10
C THR A 146 3.96 13.78 0.38
N ASN A 147 5.04 13.67 -0.40
CA ASN A 147 6.33 14.24 0.00
C ASN A 147 6.31 15.78 -0.08
N PRO A 148 6.86 16.49 0.91
CA PRO A 148 7.01 17.94 0.83
C PRO A 148 8.05 18.33 -0.22
N GLN A 149 7.98 19.59 -0.67
CA GLN A 149 9.06 20.17 -1.48
C GLN A 149 10.39 20.09 -0.71
N ARG A 150 11.44 19.67 -1.40
CA ARG A 150 12.77 19.46 -0.81
C ARG A 150 13.57 20.75 -0.80
N ASP A 151 14.31 20.99 0.27
CA ASP A 151 15.36 22.01 0.32
C ASP A 151 16.60 21.51 -0.44
N PRO A 152 17.04 22.16 -1.53
CA PRO A 152 18.23 21.76 -2.28
C PRO A 152 19.53 21.87 -1.49
N ALA A 153 19.57 22.65 -0.40
CA ALA A 153 20.76 22.89 0.40
C ALA A 153 21.03 21.81 1.47
N ARG A 154 20.06 20.94 1.74
CA ARG A 154 20.14 19.90 2.79
C ARG A 154 20.27 18.50 2.17
N ASP A 155 20.80 17.55 2.94
CA ASP A 155 20.88 16.17 2.47
C ASP A 155 19.49 15.59 2.17
N LYS A 156 19.37 14.87 1.05
CA LYS A 156 18.08 14.35 0.58
C LYS A 156 17.58 13.18 1.42
N ALA A 157 18.49 12.33 1.92
CA ALA A 157 18.12 11.19 2.73
C ALA A 157 17.74 11.63 4.14
N GLU A 158 18.45 12.61 4.71
CA GLU A 158 18.12 13.22 6.00
C GLU A 158 16.72 13.84 6.00
N GLN A 159 16.42 14.73 5.04
CA GLN A 159 15.10 15.37 4.92
C GLN A 159 13.97 14.34 4.76
N TYR A 160 14.23 13.26 4.00
CA TYR A 160 13.24 12.20 3.82
C TYR A 160 13.01 11.42 5.13
N ALA A 161 14.08 11.07 5.86
CA ALA A 161 13.97 10.37 7.14
C ALA A 161 13.26 11.21 8.21
N GLU A 162 13.53 12.52 8.26
CA GLU A 162 12.82 13.46 9.14
C GLU A 162 11.32 13.53 8.80
N HIS A 163 10.99 13.74 7.52
CA HIS A 163 9.60 13.78 7.07
C HIS A 163 8.88 12.47 7.38
N VAL A 164 9.47 11.32 7.07
CA VAL A 164 8.89 10.00 7.38
C VAL A 164 8.68 9.87 8.89
N THR A 165 9.68 10.22 9.72
CA THR A 165 9.57 10.13 11.19
C THR A 165 8.43 10.99 11.74
N ALA A 166 8.27 12.22 11.22
CA ALA A 166 7.20 13.11 11.62
C ALA A 166 5.83 12.62 11.15
N ALA A 167 5.72 12.20 9.88
CA ALA A 167 4.46 11.77 9.28
C ALA A 167 3.91 10.51 9.96
N ILE A 168 4.77 9.53 10.23
CA ILE A 168 4.35 8.26 10.87
C ILE A 168 4.03 8.41 12.37
N ALA A 169 4.11 9.62 12.94
CA ALA A 169 3.59 9.90 14.27
C ALA A 169 2.10 9.57 14.36
N ASP A 170 1.33 9.86 13.29
CA ASP A 170 -0.04 9.41 13.15
C ASP A 170 -0.11 7.92 12.77
N ARG A 171 -1.00 7.17 13.46
CA ARG A 171 -1.11 5.72 13.27
C ARG A 171 -1.66 5.32 11.89
N ARG A 172 -2.57 6.12 11.32
CA ARG A 172 -3.19 5.87 10.03
C ARG A 172 -2.18 6.18 8.92
N VAL A 173 -1.48 7.31 9.02
CA VAL A 173 -0.37 7.69 8.11
C VAL A 173 0.76 6.66 8.15
N PHE A 174 1.08 6.13 9.33
CA PHE A 174 2.04 5.02 9.47
C PHE A 174 1.65 3.81 8.64
N LEU A 175 0.39 3.36 8.67
CA LEU A 175 -0.07 2.18 7.92
C LEU A 175 0.08 2.38 6.40
N VAL A 176 -0.27 3.56 5.90
CA VAL A 176 -0.12 3.90 4.47
C VAL A 176 1.36 3.90 4.08
N LYS A 177 2.21 4.68 4.76
CA LYS A 177 3.65 4.77 4.44
C LYS A 177 4.38 3.44 4.66
N LEU A 178 3.98 2.63 5.63
CA LEU A 178 4.59 1.32 5.86
C LEU A 178 4.36 0.40 4.67
N THR A 179 3.15 0.35 4.11
CA THR A 179 2.88 -0.55 2.98
C THR A 179 3.54 -0.10 1.69
N ASP A 180 3.59 1.22 1.43
CA ASP A 180 4.42 1.78 0.37
C ASP A 180 5.91 1.42 0.56
N PHE A 181 6.45 1.64 1.76
CA PHE A 181 7.82 1.27 2.10
C PHE A 181 8.09 -0.23 1.89
N VAL A 182 7.19 -1.09 2.35
CA VAL A 182 7.31 -2.55 2.19
C VAL A 182 7.28 -2.94 0.73
N ASP A 183 6.45 -2.32 -0.10
CA ASP A 183 6.42 -2.63 -1.54
C ASP A 183 7.69 -2.16 -2.26
N ASN A 184 8.14 -0.94 -1.97
CA ASN A 184 9.30 -0.34 -2.60
C ASN A 184 10.60 -1.03 -2.14
N ALA A 185 10.87 -1.03 -0.84
CA ALA A 185 12.08 -1.62 -0.28
C ALA A 185 12.07 -3.16 -0.40
N GLY A 186 10.92 -3.81 -0.21
CA GLY A 186 10.75 -5.26 -0.37
C GLY A 186 11.05 -5.78 -1.78
N SER A 187 11.08 -4.90 -2.77
CA SER A 187 11.29 -5.25 -4.17
C SER A 187 12.70 -5.06 -4.70
N LEU A 188 13.62 -4.52 -3.89
CA LEU A 188 14.99 -4.22 -4.34
C LEU A 188 15.73 -5.44 -4.88
N LYS A 189 15.52 -6.60 -4.28
CA LYS A 189 16.08 -7.89 -4.74
C LYS A 189 15.68 -8.31 -6.16
N TYR A 190 14.68 -7.66 -6.77
CA TYR A 190 14.24 -7.93 -8.14
C TYR A 190 14.78 -6.91 -9.16
N LEU A 191 15.55 -5.92 -8.73
CA LEU A 191 16.20 -4.96 -9.64
C LEU A 191 17.42 -5.61 -10.28
N ALA A 192 17.49 -5.57 -11.61
CA ALA A 192 18.63 -6.07 -12.38
C ALA A 192 19.84 -5.11 -12.35
N ASP A 193 19.60 -3.81 -12.16
CA ASP A 193 20.64 -2.80 -12.05
C ASP A 193 21.19 -2.75 -10.62
N ASP A 194 22.37 -3.33 -10.42
CA ASP A 194 23.05 -3.39 -9.12
C ASP A 194 23.42 -2.02 -8.55
N ALA A 195 23.81 -1.06 -9.40
CA ALA A 195 24.17 0.28 -8.93
C ALA A 195 22.92 1.01 -8.40
N LYS A 196 21.80 0.90 -9.11
CA LYS A 196 20.50 1.41 -8.66
C LYS A 196 20.02 0.69 -7.40
N ARG A 197 20.18 -0.64 -7.33
CA ARG A 197 19.81 -1.46 -6.17
C ARG A 197 20.57 -1.03 -4.92
N LEU A 198 21.90 -0.92 -4.98
CA LEU A 198 22.74 -0.49 -3.84
C LEU A 198 22.40 0.93 -3.38
N LYS A 199 22.15 1.85 -4.33
CA LYS A 199 21.74 3.22 -4.01
C LYS A 199 20.41 3.25 -3.25
N LEU A 200 19.43 2.46 -3.69
CA LEU A 200 18.12 2.40 -3.02
C LEU A 200 18.19 1.64 -1.69
N ALA A 201 19.02 0.60 -1.58
CA ALA A 201 19.29 -0.09 -0.32
C ALA A 201 19.82 0.89 0.73
N ALA A 202 20.83 1.69 0.39
CA ALA A 202 21.37 2.73 1.26
C ALA A 202 20.32 3.81 1.65
N LYS A 203 19.37 4.11 0.76
CA LYS A 203 18.24 5.01 1.06
C LYS A 203 17.26 4.40 2.08
N TYR A 204 16.97 3.10 1.97
CA TYR A 204 15.91 2.45 2.75
C TYR A 204 16.39 1.83 4.07
N ALA A 205 17.65 1.40 4.16
CA ALA A 205 18.22 0.80 5.37
C ALA A 205 17.99 1.65 6.65
N PRO A 206 18.16 3.00 6.64
CA PRO A 206 17.92 3.81 7.84
C PRO A 206 16.46 3.87 8.28
N LEU A 207 15.50 3.58 7.39
CA LEU A 207 14.07 3.66 7.67
C LEU A 207 13.55 2.39 8.34
N VAL A 208 14.19 1.24 8.13
CA VAL A 208 13.79 -0.03 8.75
C VAL A 208 13.68 0.08 10.27
N PRO A 209 14.71 0.55 11.02
CA PRO A 209 14.59 0.70 12.47
C PRO A 209 13.61 1.81 12.89
N ILE A 210 13.31 2.79 12.02
CA ILE A 210 12.30 3.82 12.28
C ILE A 210 10.90 3.19 12.24
N PHE A 211 10.57 2.46 11.17
CA PHE A 211 9.30 1.74 11.06
C PHE A 211 9.14 0.67 12.14
N ALA A 212 10.18 -0.11 12.44
CA ALA A 212 10.13 -1.14 13.48
C ALA A 212 9.85 -0.55 14.87
N ARG A 213 10.54 0.53 15.25
CA ARG A 213 10.25 1.23 16.52
C ARG A 213 8.85 1.80 16.55
N ALA A 214 8.39 2.39 15.43
CA ALA A 214 7.06 2.96 15.35
C ALA A 214 5.94 1.91 15.46
N ALA A 215 6.14 0.73 14.84
CA ALA A 215 5.25 -0.42 14.94
C ALA A 215 5.16 -0.92 16.39
N HIS A 216 6.31 -1.22 17.01
CA HIS A 216 6.38 -1.70 18.38
C HIS A 216 5.81 -0.70 19.39
N HIS A 217 6.11 0.59 19.25
CA HIS A 217 5.58 1.63 20.14
C HIS A 217 4.06 1.74 20.08
N ARG A 218 3.45 1.48 18.92
CA ARG A 218 1.99 1.56 18.75
C ARG A 218 1.30 0.29 19.19
N GLY A 219 1.84 -0.88 18.84
CA GLY A 219 1.24 -2.18 19.13
C GLY A 219 -0.23 -2.21 18.75
N ASP A 220 -1.08 -2.60 19.70
CA ASP A 220 -2.53 -2.73 19.54
C ASP A 220 -3.22 -1.42 19.08
N ARG A 221 -2.61 -0.26 19.31
CA ARG A 221 -3.16 1.03 18.84
C ARG A 221 -3.21 1.15 17.31
N LEU A 222 -2.52 0.28 16.57
CA LEU A 222 -2.66 0.19 15.12
C LEU A 222 -4.01 -0.40 14.69
N GLY A 223 -4.73 -1.07 15.60
CA GLY A 223 -6.00 -1.73 15.28
C GLY A 223 -5.83 -2.95 14.38
N LEU A 224 -4.63 -3.53 14.35
CA LEU A 224 -4.33 -4.75 13.60
C LEU A 224 -4.35 -5.97 14.54
N PRO A 225 -4.78 -7.14 14.06
CA PRO A 225 -4.67 -8.38 14.82
C PRO A 225 -3.20 -8.83 14.98
N PRO A 226 -2.89 -9.73 15.93
CA PRO A 226 -1.51 -10.18 16.20
C PRO A 226 -0.80 -10.75 14.98
N GLU A 227 -1.49 -11.49 14.11
CA GLU A 227 -0.94 -12.01 12.87
C GLU A 227 -0.54 -10.91 11.88
N GLY A 228 -1.28 -9.79 11.87
CA GLY A 228 -0.95 -8.61 11.08
C GLY A 228 0.32 -7.94 11.58
N MET A 229 0.45 -7.82 12.90
CA MET A 229 1.66 -7.30 13.54
C MET A 229 2.89 -8.19 13.27
N ALA A 230 2.74 -9.51 13.40
CA ALA A 230 3.81 -10.46 13.10
C ALA A 230 4.23 -10.38 11.62
N ALA A 231 3.28 -10.24 10.70
CA ALA A 231 3.57 -10.08 9.28
C ALA A 231 4.31 -8.78 8.98
N ILE A 232 4.03 -7.68 9.70
CA ILE A 232 4.79 -6.43 9.58
C ILE A 232 6.25 -6.65 10.01
N ASP A 233 6.48 -7.29 11.16
CA ASP A 233 7.83 -7.59 11.66
C ASP A 233 8.61 -8.48 10.69
N ASP A 234 7.98 -9.49 10.09
CA ASP A 234 8.57 -10.35 9.08
C ASP A 234 9.02 -9.56 7.83
N HIS A 235 8.17 -8.65 7.34
CA HIS A 235 8.53 -7.81 6.19
C HIS A 235 9.68 -6.86 6.52
N LEU A 236 9.68 -6.24 7.70
CA LEU A 236 10.75 -5.33 8.11
C LEU A 236 12.09 -6.07 8.28
N ARG A 237 12.09 -7.29 8.84
CA ARG A 237 13.28 -8.15 8.89
C ARG A 237 13.78 -8.53 7.50
N ALA A 238 12.89 -8.99 6.63
CA ALA A 238 13.25 -9.35 5.26
C ALA A 238 13.80 -8.15 4.47
N ILE A 239 13.38 -6.93 4.80
CA ILE A 239 13.94 -5.71 4.23
C ILE A 239 15.33 -5.41 4.82
N ALA A 240 15.51 -5.53 6.13
CA ALA A 240 16.82 -5.37 6.76
C ALA A 240 17.87 -6.31 6.15
N ASP A 241 17.50 -7.57 5.86
CA ASP A 241 18.43 -8.57 5.33
C ASP A 241 18.89 -8.29 3.88
N GLN A 242 18.17 -7.45 3.14
CA GLN A 242 18.50 -7.11 1.74
C GLN A 242 19.08 -5.70 1.56
N THR A 243 18.96 -4.82 2.56
CA THR A 243 19.40 -3.41 2.50
C THR A 243 20.67 -3.20 3.30
#